data_AF-A0A7J6TIT0-F1
#
_entry.id   AF-A0A7J6TIT0-F1
#
_cell.length_a   1.000
_cell.length_b   1.000
_cell.length_c   1.000
_cell.angle_alpha   90.00
_cell.angle_beta   90.00
_cell.angle_gamma   90.00
#
_symmetry.space_group_name_H-M   'P 1'
#
loop_
_entity.id
_entity.type
_entity.pdbx_description
1 polymer ?
#
loop_
_entity_poly.entity_id
_entity_poly.type
_entity_poly.pdbx_seq_one_letter_code
_entity_poly.pdbx_strand_id
1 'polypeptide(L)'
;IITALIVHVTMTGVCATLLLLLGENTQKLAPQLSVTVWCVIWAAICLPLSWLRSLKEISYVAMVGLIGVIALFIIIAAKGIENGITTDEDIQYDLFNGDALTWAVSFGNAILSYQMASATPTLIREMITPSAFPRSASAGLLIVFVIYVGVGACGYYGYGRNLIDVPIMNSIAPSGQALDAWGY
;
A
#
# COMPACT_ATOMS: atom_id res chain seq x y z
N ILE A 1 -14.28 4.44 26.85
CA ILE A 1 -13.57 3.17 27.18
C ILE A 1 -13.65 2.20 26.00
N ILE A 2 -14.84 1.79 25.56
CA ILE A 2 -15.03 0.86 24.43
C ILE A 2 -14.39 1.38 23.13
N THR A 3 -14.60 2.65 22.77
CA THR A 3 -14.02 3.28 21.58
C THR A 3 -12.49 3.29 21.60
N ALA A 4 -11.88 3.57 22.76
CA ALA A 4 -10.42 3.55 22.92
C ALA A 4 -9.85 2.13 22.73
N LEU A 5 -10.51 1.11 23.29
CA LEU A 5 -10.11 -0.29 23.10
C LEU A 5 -10.16 -0.70 21.62
N ILE A 6 -11.23 -0.34 20.91
CA ILE A 6 -11.37 -0.63 19.48
C ILE A 6 -10.24 0.02 18.69
N VAL A 7 -9.94 1.31 18.95
CA VAL A 7 -8.86 2.02 18.24
C VAL A 7 -7.50 1.37 18.51
N HIS A 8 -7.22 0.95 19.74
CA HIS A 8 -5.96 0.27 20.06
C HIS A 8 -5.83 -1.07 19.34
N VAL A 9 -6.88 -1.89 19.34
CA VAL A 9 -6.89 -3.18 18.62
C VAL A 9 -6.68 -2.96 17.12
N THR A 10 -7.39 -2.00 16.52
CA THR A 10 -7.23 -1.66 15.10
C THR A 10 -5.81 -1.18 14.81
N MET A 11 -5.22 -0.33 15.66
CA MET A 11 -3.87 0.19 15.45
C MET A 11 -2.82 -0.93 15.53
N THR A 12 -2.96 -1.86 16.49
CA THR A 12 -2.09 -3.04 16.57
C THR A 12 -2.20 -3.91 15.32
N GLY A 13 -3.43 -4.11 14.81
CA GLY A 13 -3.66 -4.84 13.56
C GLY A 13 -2.98 -4.17 12.35
N VAL A 14 -3.15 -2.85 12.20
CA VAL A 14 -2.51 -2.06 11.14
C VAL A 14 -0.99 -2.18 11.22
N CYS A 15 -0.41 -2.03 12.41
CA CYS A 15 1.04 -2.18 12.60
C CYS A 15 1.53 -3.59 12.21
N ALA A 16 0.80 -4.64 12.59
CA ALA A 16 1.14 -6.01 12.22
C ALA A 16 1.08 -6.22 10.70
N THR A 17 0.04 -5.72 10.03
CA THR A 17 -0.08 -5.82 8.57
C THR A 17 1.03 -5.07 7.85
N LEU A 18 1.39 -3.86 8.29
CA LEU A 18 2.48 -3.08 7.68
C LEU A 18 3.84 -3.78 7.87
N LEU A 19 4.09 -4.39 9.02
CA LEU A 19 5.31 -5.18 9.26
C LEU A 19 5.37 -6.43 8.38
N LEU A 20 4.25 -7.14 8.22
CA LEU A 20 4.15 -8.29 7.31
C LEU A 20 4.43 -7.88 5.87
N LEU A 21 3.78 -6.81 5.38
CA LEU A 21 4.00 -6.29 4.03
C LEU A 21 5.46 -5.89 3.80
N LEU A 22 6.11 -5.28 4.80
CA LEU A 22 7.51 -4.91 4.71
C LEU A 22 8.42 -6.15 4.68
N GLY A 23 8.10 -7.16 5.49
CA GLY A 23 8.80 -8.45 5.50
C GLY A 23 8.67 -9.20 4.17
N GLU A 24 7.48 -9.30 3.62
CA GLU A 24 7.20 -9.96 2.32
C GLU A 24 7.91 -9.24 1.17
N ASN A 25 7.83 -7.90 1.11
CA ASN A 25 8.50 -7.13 0.07
C ASN A 25 10.03 -7.21 0.19
N THR A 26 10.58 -7.23 1.40
CA THR A 26 12.03 -7.37 1.60
C THR A 26 12.49 -8.79 1.26
N GLN A 27 11.70 -9.82 1.56
CA GLN A 27 12.02 -11.18 1.15
C GLN A 27 12.08 -11.32 -0.38
N LYS A 28 11.20 -10.63 -1.11
CA LYS A 28 11.24 -10.60 -2.58
C LYS A 28 12.54 -10.00 -3.12
N LEU A 29 13.10 -9.01 -2.43
CA LEU A 29 14.38 -8.38 -2.79
C LEU A 29 15.60 -9.18 -2.32
N ALA A 30 15.50 -9.78 -1.13
CA ALA A 30 16.57 -10.51 -0.47
C ALA A 30 16.02 -11.87 0.02
N PRO A 31 16.00 -12.89 -0.85
CA PRO A 31 15.36 -14.18 -0.57
C PRO A 31 16.14 -15.07 0.40
N GLN A 32 17.25 -14.57 0.95
CA GLN A 32 18.15 -15.34 1.83
C GLN A 32 17.54 -15.64 3.21
N LEU A 33 16.56 -14.85 3.65
CA LEU A 33 15.93 -14.97 4.96
C LEU A 33 14.41 -15.21 4.82
N SER A 34 13.82 -15.86 5.82
CA SER A 34 12.36 -16.06 5.88
C SER A 34 11.62 -14.76 6.19
N VAL A 35 10.36 -14.64 5.76
CA VAL A 35 9.49 -13.50 6.07
C VAL A 35 9.46 -13.21 7.57
N THR A 36 9.40 -14.24 8.41
CA THR A 36 9.37 -14.10 9.86
C THR A 36 10.63 -13.40 10.39
N VAL A 37 11.81 -13.77 9.89
CA VAL A 37 13.08 -13.14 10.29
C VAL A 37 13.12 -11.69 9.81
N TRP A 38 12.68 -11.41 8.57
CA TRP A 38 12.57 -10.04 8.06
C TRP A 38 11.61 -9.18 8.90
N CYS A 39 10.46 -9.72 9.32
CA CYS A 39 9.53 -9.02 10.19
C CYS A 39 10.15 -8.66 11.54
N VAL A 40 10.94 -9.57 12.14
CA VAL A 40 11.64 -9.31 13.40
C VAL A 40 12.71 -8.23 13.22
N ILE A 41 13.48 -8.27 12.12
CA ILE A 41 14.48 -7.24 11.80
C ILE A 41 13.80 -5.87 11.66
N TRP A 42 12.72 -5.79 10.89
CA TRP A 42 11.99 -4.54 10.72
C TRP A 42 11.34 -4.05 12.01
N ALA A 43 10.80 -4.95 12.83
CA ALA A 43 10.30 -4.58 14.16
C ALA A 43 11.42 -3.99 15.03
N ALA A 44 12.61 -4.58 15.02
CA ALA A 44 13.78 -4.08 15.75
C ALA A 44 14.27 -2.72 15.24
N ILE A 45 14.08 -2.40 13.94
CA ILE A 45 14.40 -1.10 13.34
C ILE A 45 13.31 -0.06 13.64
N CYS A 46 12.04 -0.43 13.51
CA CYS A 46 10.90 0.47 13.73
C CYS A 46 10.71 0.85 15.21
N LEU A 47 11.10 -0.02 16.14
CA LEU A 47 10.98 0.22 17.58
C LEU A 47 11.80 1.45 18.05
N PRO A 48 13.10 1.60 17.76
CA PRO A 48 13.83 2.82 18.11
C PRO A 48 13.35 4.04 17.30
N LEU A 49 12.91 3.85 16.04
CA LEU A 49 12.30 4.93 15.25
C LEU A 49 11.01 5.46 15.88
N SER A 50 10.24 4.61 16.57
CA SER A 50 9.01 5.04 17.27
C SER A 50 9.27 6.00 18.44
N TRP A 51 10.51 6.08 18.93
CA TRP A 51 10.91 7.02 19.98
C TRP A 51 11.21 8.43 19.45
N LEU A 52 11.26 8.61 18.13
CA LEU A 52 11.34 9.94 17.52
C LEU A 52 10.02 10.67 17.76
N ARG A 53 10.08 11.67 18.64
CA ARG A 53 8.91 12.41 19.13
C ARG A 53 8.42 13.50 18.17
N SER A 54 9.20 13.82 17.13
CA SER A 54 8.93 14.97 16.25
C SER A 54 8.26 14.56 14.95
N LEU A 55 6.99 14.98 14.77
CA LEU A 55 6.27 14.78 13.51
C LEU A 55 6.91 15.49 12.31
N LYS A 56 7.75 16.50 12.56
CA LYS A 56 8.51 17.19 11.52
C LYS A 56 9.52 16.27 10.83
N GLU A 57 10.17 15.39 11.58
CA GLU A 57 11.14 14.41 11.03
C GLU A 57 10.41 13.33 10.24
N ILE A 58 9.26 12.87 10.77
CA ILE A 58 8.38 11.90 10.11
C ILE A 58 7.86 12.44 8.78
N SER A 59 7.62 13.75 8.67
CA SER A 59 7.18 14.37 7.42
C SER A 59 8.20 14.22 6.28
N TYR A 60 9.51 14.21 6.56
CA TYR A 60 10.52 13.98 5.52
C TYR A 60 10.48 12.54 5.02
N VAL A 61 10.34 11.56 5.92
CA VAL A 61 10.17 10.15 5.56
C VAL A 61 8.90 9.95 4.75
N ALA A 62 7.80 10.62 5.12
CA ALA A 62 6.54 10.57 4.40
C ALA A 62 6.66 11.13 2.95
N MET A 63 7.46 12.19 2.74
CA MET A 63 7.72 12.70 1.39
C MET A 63 8.47 11.67 0.52
N VAL A 64 9.46 10.98 1.08
CA VAL A 64 10.18 9.91 0.36
C VAL A 64 9.22 8.76 0.02
N GLY A 65 8.36 8.38 0.97
CA GLY A 65 7.31 7.38 0.74
C GLY A 65 6.35 7.79 -0.39
N LEU A 66 5.94 9.07 -0.43
CA LEU A 66 5.07 9.59 -1.49
C LEU A 66 5.73 9.51 -2.87
N ILE A 67 7.01 9.85 -2.98
CA ILE A 67 7.78 9.71 -4.23
C ILE A 67 7.80 8.25 -4.67
N GLY A 68 8.03 7.31 -3.74
CA GLY A 68 7.98 5.87 -4.00
C GLY A 68 6.60 5.40 -4.51
N VAL A 69 5.52 5.88 -3.90
CA VAL A 69 4.14 5.57 -4.33
C VAL A 69 3.87 6.11 -5.73
N ILE A 70 4.32 7.32 -6.04
CA ILE A 70 4.16 7.92 -7.38
C ILE A 70 4.96 7.12 -8.42
N ALA A 71 6.20 6.74 -8.10
CA ALA A 71 7.03 5.91 -8.99
C ALA A 71 6.37 4.55 -9.26
N LEU A 72 5.88 3.87 -8.21
CA LEU A 72 5.14 2.62 -8.34
C LEU A 72 3.88 2.78 -9.21
N PHE A 73 3.12 3.86 -9.01
CA PHE A 73 1.96 4.13 -9.85
C PHE A 73 2.33 4.26 -11.33
N ILE A 74 3.39 5.02 -11.65
CA ILE A 74 3.85 5.18 -13.05
C ILE A 74 4.28 3.84 -13.64
N ILE A 75 5.01 3.02 -12.87
CA ILE A 75 5.46 1.68 -13.31
C ILE A 75 4.26 0.78 -13.58
N ILE A 76 3.31 0.70 -12.65
CA ILE A 76 2.11 -0.14 -12.81
C ILE A 76 1.28 0.35 -13.99
N ALA A 77 1.12 1.67 -14.16
CA ALA A 77 0.38 2.23 -15.28
C ALA A 77 1.05 1.92 -16.62
N ALA A 78 2.37 2.11 -16.73
CA ALA A 78 3.12 1.83 -17.94
C ALA A 78 3.08 0.34 -18.30
N LYS A 79 3.33 -0.54 -17.33
CA LYS A 79 3.34 -2.00 -17.54
C LYS A 79 1.96 -2.58 -17.80
N GLY A 80 0.93 -2.07 -17.10
CA GLY A 80 -0.45 -2.46 -17.35
C GLY A 80 -0.92 -2.07 -18.76
N ILE A 81 -0.61 -0.84 -19.21
CA ILE A 81 -0.95 -0.39 -20.56
C ILE A 81 -0.14 -1.15 -21.62
N GLU A 82 1.16 -1.33 -21.41
CA GLU A 82 2.02 -2.11 -22.32
C GLU A 82 1.46 -3.52 -22.49
N ASN A 83 1.23 -4.25 -21.37
CA ASN A 83 0.73 -5.61 -21.41
C ASN A 83 -0.66 -5.71 -22.08
N GLY A 84 -1.56 -4.76 -21.82
CA GLY A 84 -2.88 -4.74 -22.44
C GLY A 84 -2.87 -4.49 -23.95
N ILE A 85 -1.79 -3.91 -24.51
CA ILE A 85 -1.64 -3.65 -25.95
C ILE A 85 -0.84 -4.75 -26.65
N THR A 86 0.19 -5.29 -25.99
CA THR A 86 1.15 -6.22 -26.62
C THR A 86 0.80 -7.69 -26.45
N THR A 87 -0.09 -8.03 -25.51
CA THR A 87 -0.45 -9.42 -25.23
C THR A 87 -1.43 -9.94 -26.27
N ASP A 88 -1.09 -11.06 -26.91
CA ASP A 88 -1.98 -11.82 -27.81
C ASP A 88 -2.93 -12.76 -27.04
N GLU A 89 -2.78 -12.89 -25.72
CA GLU A 89 -3.69 -13.66 -24.85
C GLU A 89 -5.02 -12.92 -24.62
N ASP A 90 -6.13 -13.67 -24.63
CA ASP A 90 -7.46 -13.13 -24.38
C ASP A 90 -7.65 -12.79 -22.89
N ILE A 91 -7.37 -11.55 -22.52
CA ILE A 91 -7.53 -11.03 -21.16
C ILE A 91 -9.02 -11.02 -20.80
N GLN A 92 -9.41 -11.85 -19.83
CA GLN A 92 -10.78 -11.89 -19.34
C GLN A 92 -11.04 -10.73 -18.37
N TYR A 93 -12.10 -9.95 -18.65
CA TYR A 93 -12.57 -8.87 -17.80
C TYR A 93 -13.93 -9.20 -17.20
N ASP A 94 -13.98 -9.37 -15.89
CA ASP A 94 -15.21 -9.42 -15.13
C ASP A 94 -15.52 -8.06 -14.50
N LEU A 95 -16.68 -7.48 -14.82
CA LEU A 95 -17.15 -6.26 -14.14
C LEU A 95 -17.68 -6.54 -12.74
N PHE A 96 -18.09 -7.78 -12.47
CA PHE A 96 -18.66 -8.18 -11.20
C PHE A 96 -18.25 -9.61 -10.84
N ASN A 97 -17.61 -9.77 -9.68
CA ASN A 97 -17.39 -11.07 -9.08
C ASN A 97 -18.58 -11.41 -8.16
N GLY A 98 -19.22 -12.57 -8.37
CA GLY A 98 -20.36 -13.03 -7.57
C GLY A 98 -19.98 -13.60 -6.20
N ASP A 99 -18.69 -13.74 -5.90
CA ASP A 99 -18.23 -14.27 -4.62
C ASP A 99 -18.28 -13.23 -3.50
N ALA A 100 -19.12 -13.50 -2.50
CA ALA A 100 -19.30 -12.64 -1.33
C ALA A 100 -18.02 -12.52 -0.49
N LEU A 101 -17.18 -13.57 -0.46
CA LEU A 101 -15.94 -13.54 0.32
C LEU A 101 -14.92 -12.59 -0.33
N THR A 102 -14.71 -12.69 -1.64
CA THR A 102 -13.84 -11.77 -2.39
C THR A 102 -14.28 -10.31 -2.23
N TRP A 103 -15.59 -10.04 -2.22
CA TRP A 103 -16.13 -8.73 -1.94
C TRP A 103 -15.80 -8.23 -0.52
N ALA A 104 -16.00 -9.08 0.50
CA ALA A 104 -15.71 -8.73 1.89
C ALA A 104 -14.21 -8.44 2.11
N VAL A 105 -13.33 -9.24 1.50
CA VAL A 105 -11.87 -9.04 1.57
C VAL A 105 -11.46 -7.73 0.87
N SER A 106 -11.99 -7.49 -0.34
CA SER A 106 -11.70 -6.26 -1.09
C SER A 106 -12.17 -5.00 -0.36
N PHE A 107 -13.37 -5.08 0.25
CA PHE A 107 -13.91 -4.01 1.08
C PHE A 107 -13.07 -3.77 2.35
N GLY A 108 -12.63 -4.85 3.02
CA GLY A 108 -11.73 -4.76 4.17
C GLY A 108 -10.39 -4.10 3.82
N ASN A 109 -9.80 -4.46 2.68
CA ASN A 109 -8.58 -3.83 2.17
C ASN A 109 -8.81 -2.35 1.87
N ALA A 110 -9.93 -1.98 1.24
CA ALA A 110 -10.25 -0.58 0.98
C ALA A 110 -10.40 0.24 2.28
N ILE A 111 -11.09 -0.30 3.30
CA ILE A 111 -11.18 0.36 4.62
C ILE A 111 -9.80 0.56 5.23
N LEU A 112 -8.95 -0.47 5.17
CA LEU A 112 -7.58 -0.41 5.70
C LEU A 112 -6.76 0.67 4.99
N SER A 113 -6.87 0.78 3.65
CA SER A 113 -6.13 1.75 2.86
C SER A 113 -6.56 3.21 3.09
N TYR A 114 -7.83 3.45 3.43
CA TYR A 114 -8.35 4.80 3.71
C TYR A 114 -8.41 5.17 5.20
N GLN A 115 -7.87 4.34 6.09
CA GLN A 115 -7.91 4.62 7.52
C GLN A 115 -7.01 5.81 7.89
N MET A 116 -7.62 6.91 8.34
CA MET A 116 -6.92 8.11 8.84
C MET A 116 -7.38 8.53 10.25
N ALA A 117 -8.53 8.01 10.72
CA ALA A 117 -9.23 8.56 11.89
C ALA A 117 -8.40 8.51 13.18
N SER A 118 -7.56 7.49 13.35
CA SER A 118 -6.69 7.35 14.53
C SER A 118 -5.55 8.37 14.56
N ALA A 119 -5.09 8.84 13.40
CA ALA A 119 -4.01 9.82 13.28
C ALA A 119 -4.50 11.27 13.26
N THR A 120 -5.78 11.51 12.95
CA THR A 120 -6.36 12.84 12.81
C THR A 120 -6.10 13.80 13.99
N PRO A 121 -6.30 13.42 15.27
CA PRO A 121 -6.09 14.34 16.39
C PRO A 121 -4.64 14.81 16.50
N THR A 122 -3.69 13.90 16.25
CA THR A 122 -2.26 14.21 16.28
C THR A 122 -1.87 15.11 15.11
N LEU A 123 -2.42 14.86 13.92
CA LEU A 123 -2.21 15.71 12.75
C LEU A 123 -2.71 17.15 13.00
N ILE A 124 -3.93 17.31 13.50
CA ILE A 124 -4.51 18.63 13.78
C ILE A 124 -3.69 19.39 14.82
N ARG A 125 -3.20 18.70 15.86
CA ARG A 125 -2.38 19.29 16.92
C ARG A 125 -1.09 19.92 16.41
N GLU A 126 -0.54 19.38 15.33
CA GLU A 126 0.80 19.72 14.83
C GLU A 126 0.74 20.60 13.57
N MET A 127 -0.47 20.88 13.07
CA MET A 127 -0.68 21.87 12.03
C MET A 127 -0.45 23.29 12.57
N ILE A 128 0.27 24.09 11.79
CA ILE A 128 0.44 25.53 12.04
C ILE A 128 -0.92 26.23 12.10
N THR A 129 -1.86 25.82 11.23
CA THR A 129 -3.21 26.38 11.14
C THR A 129 -4.26 25.28 11.20
N PRO A 130 -4.75 24.89 12.39
CA PRO A 130 -5.72 23.81 12.56
C PRO A 130 -7.04 24.00 11.79
N SER A 131 -7.47 25.25 11.59
CA SER A 131 -8.69 25.57 10.83
C SER A 131 -8.62 25.20 9.35
N ALA A 132 -7.41 25.04 8.80
CA ALA A 132 -7.20 24.62 7.41
C ALA A 132 -7.22 23.09 7.23
N PHE A 133 -7.33 22.31 8.32
CA PHE A 133 -7.32 20.84 8.27
C PHE A 133 -8.31 20.25 7.26
N PRO A 134 -9.59 20.65 7.21
CA PRO A 134 -10.55 20.03 6.29
C PRO A 134 -10.14 20.16 4.82
N ARG A 135 -9.61 21.32 4.43
CA ARG A 135 -9.16 21.59 3.06
C ARG A 135 -7.89 20.81 2.71
N SER A 136 -6.96 20.68 3.65
CA SER A 136 -5.73 19.92 3.46
C SER A 136 -6.02 18.41 3.40
N ALA A 137 -6.87 17.91 4.31
CA ALA A 137 -7.28 16.51 4.35
C ALA A 137 -8.06 16.12 3.09
N SER A 138 -8.98 16.96 2.61
CA SER A 138 -9.74 16.68 1.39
C SER A 138 -8.84 16.60 0.15
N ALA A 139 -7.84 17.49 0.04
CA ALA A 139 -6.87 17.45 -1.04
C ALA A 139 -6.01 16.18 -0.96
N GLY A 140 -5.53 15.80 0.22
CA GLY A 140 -4.76 14.56 0.42
C GLY A 140 -5.56 13.30 0.08
N LEU A 141 -6.80 13.21 0.54
CA LEU A 141 -7.70 12.09 0.22
C LEU A 141 -8.01 12.01 -1.27
N LEU A 142 -8.18 13.15 -1.95
CA LEU A 142 -8.40 13.18 -3.39
C LEU A 142 -7.18 12.67 -4.17
N ILE A 143 -5.96 13.05 -3.75
CA ILE A 143 -4.72 12.55 -4.37
C ILE A 143 -4.61 11.03 -4.20
N VAL A 144 -4.83 10.52 -2.99
CA VAL A 144 -4.81 9.07 -2.72
C VAL A 144 -5.87 8.34 -3.53
N PHE A 145 -7.08 8.92 -3.64
CA PHE A 145 -8.15 8.36 -4.46
C PHE A 145 -7.76 8.24 -5.94
N VAL A 146 -7.18 9.29 -6.53
CA VAL A 146 -6.72 9.25 -7.93
C VAL A 146 -5.65 8.18 -8.12
N ILE A 147 -4.70 8.05 -7.19
CA ILE A 147 -3.64 7.04 -7.28
C ILE A 147 -4.25 5.63 -7.19
N TYR A 148 -5.12 5.35 -6.23
CA TYR A 148 -5.71 4.02 -6.06
C TYR A 148 -6.60 3.62 -7.24
N VAL A 149 -7.44 4.54 -7.72
CA VAL A 149 -8.28 4.29 -8.90
C VAL A 149 -7.40 4.11 -10.15
N GLY A 150 -6.35 4.91 -10.31
CA GLY A 150 -5.41 4.79 -11.43
C GLY A 150 -4.68 3.45 -11.44
N VAL A 151 -4.11 3.04 -10.29
CA VAL A 151 -3.46 1.73 -10.12
C VAL A 151 -4.45 0.60 -10.43
N GLY A 152 -5.66 0.66 -9.86
CA GLY A 152 -6.69 -0.35 -10.08
C GLY A 152 -7.12 -0.44 -11.55
N ALA A 153 -7.38 0.71 -12.20
CA ALA A 153 -7.84 0.75 -13.58
C ALA A 153 -6.76 0.27 -14.56
N CYS A 154 -5.53 0.80 -14.47
CA CYS A 154 -4.45 0.42 -15.36
C CYS A 154 -3.97 -1.03 -15.11
N GLY A 155 -3.90 -1.45 -13.84
CA GLY A 155 -3.55 -2.82 -13.49
C GLY A 155 -4.60 -3.81 -14.00
N TYR A 156 -5.88 -3.53 -13.79
CA TYR A 156 -6.96 -4.39 -14.26
C TYR A 156 -7.06 -4.45 -15.79
N TYR A 157 -6.79 -3.33 -16.47
CA TYR A 157 -6.69 -3.30 -17.93
C TYR A 157 -5.57 -4.23 -18.45
N GLY A 158 -4.42 -4.27 -17.79
CA GLY A 158 -3.29 -5.09 -18.23
C GLY A 158 -3.39 -6.57 -17.90
N TYR A 159 -3.96 -6.93 -16.74
CA TYR A 159 -3.89 -8.30 -16.22
C TYR A 159 -5.25 -8.98 -16.01
N GLY A 160 -6.35 -8.22 -16.06
CA GLY A 160 -7.72 -8.73 -15.92
C GLY A 160 -7.91 -9.62 -14.70
N ARG A 161 -8.56 -10.77 -14.92
CA ARG A 161 -8.91 -11.74 -13.87
C ARG A 161 -7.71 -12.33 -13.11
N ASN A 162 -6.51 -12.31 -13.68
CA ASN A 162 -5.31 -12.85 -13.01
C ASN A 162 -5.00 -12.13 -11.68
N LEU A 163 -5.48 -10.90 -11.51
CA LEU A 163 -5.28 -10.13 -10.28
C LEU A 163 -6.09 -10.63 -9.08
N ILE A 164 -7.04 -11.55 -9.30
CA ILE A 164 -7.79 -12.19 -8.20
C ILE A 164 -6.87 -13.11 -7.39
N ASP A 165 -5.98 -13.83 -8.08
CA ASP A 165 -5.13 -14.86 -7.47
C ASP A 165 -3.75 -14.32 -7.10
N VAL A 166 -3.25 -13.31 -7.82
CA VAL A 166 -1.88 -12.80 -7.66
C VAL A 166 -1.88 -11.28 -7.46
N PRO A 167 -1.15 -10.76 -6.44
CA PRO A 167 -0.98 -9.32 -6.28
C PRO A 167 -0.36 -8.68 -7.52
N ILE A 168 -0.83 -7.50 -7.91
CA ILE A 168 -0.39 -6.74 -9.11
C ILE A 168 1.14 -6.65 -9.21
N MET A 169 1.83 -6.43 -8.09
CA MET A 169 3.29 -6.30 -8.06
C MET A 169 4.01 -7.57 -8.56
N ASN A 170 3.43 -8.75 -8.33
CA ASN A 170 4.00 -10.02 -8.78
C ASN A 170 3.72 -10.25 -10.28
N SER A 171 2.61 -9.73 -10.80
CA SER A 171 2.26 -9.84 -12.21
C SER A 171 3.12 -8.95 -13.11
N ILE A 172 3.72 -7.90 -12.56
CA ILE A 172 4.63 -6.99 -13.28
C ILE A 172 6.07 -7.53 -13.32
N ALA A 173 6.46 -8.35 -12.34
CA ALA A 173 7.79 -8.94 -12.29
C ALA A 173 7.91 -10.10 -13.32
N PRO A 174 9.00 -10.18 -14.11
CA PRO A 174 9.20 -11.28 -15.05
C PRO A 174 9.22 -12.64 -14.32
N SER A 175 8.39 -13.58 -14.77
CA SER A 175 8.33 -14.93 -14.19
C SER A 175 9.60 -15.72 -14.53
N GLY A 176 10.52 -15.84 -13.57
CA GLY A 176 11.62 -16.83 -13.62
C GLY A 176 13.05 -16.30 -13.62
N GLN A 177 13.29 -15.00 -13.56
CA GLN A 177 14.62 -14.45 -13.27
C GLN A 177 14.69 -13.99 -11.81
N ALA A 178 15.73 -14.41 -11.10
CA ALA A 178 16.06 -13.87 -9.80
C ALA A 178 16.41 -12.39 -10.02
N LEU A 179 15.52 -11.50 -9.60
CA LEU A 179 15.75 -10.06 -9.65
C LEU A 179 17.02 -9.77 -8.82
N ASP A 180 18.09 -9.34 -9.48
CA ASP A 180 19.23 -8.74 -8.78
C ASP A 180 18.72 -7.46 -8.06
N ALA A 181 19.48 -6.95 -7.08
CA ALA A 181 19.19 -5.69 -6.37
C ALA A 181 18.96 -4.48 -7.30
N TRP A 182 19.21 -4.65 -8.60
CA TRP A 182 19.07 -3.69 -9.69
C TRP A 182 17.88 -3.96 -10.64
N GLY A 183 17.05 -4.98 -10.39
CA GLY A 183 15.80 -5.20 -11.13
C GLY A 183 15.98 -5.72 -12.57
N TYR A 184 17.00 -6.54 -12.81
CA TYR A 184 17.19 -7.33 -14.04
C TYR A 184 17.20 -8.81 -13.72
#